data_AF-A0A839RW89-F1
#
_entry.id   AF-A0A839RW89-F1
#
_cell.length_a   1.000
_cell.length_b   1.000
_cell.length_c   1.000
_cell.angle_alpha   90.00
_cell.angle_beta   90.00
_cell.angle_gamma   90.00
#
_symmetry.space_group_name_H-M   'P 1'
#
loop_
_entity.id
_entity.type
_entity.pdbx_description
1 polymer ?
#
loop_
_entity_poly.entity_id
_entity_poly.type
_entity_poly.pdbx_seq_one_letter_code
_entity_poly.pdbx_strand_id
1 'polypeptide(L)'
;MGQIYEGPYAHRIGYHEGYAAQILADNTHSDHWLADETAYECHQAACDCGWRGNRYPAGPRGEELALTEWERAHLRPLVDAEARQHSIRADLVLRFANGLRGGLTEETDEHGRRVLTAHSRGLLDAVEHLEDFLDYVAGD
;
A
#
# COMPACT_ATOMS: atom_id res chain seq x y z
N MET A 1 -14.06 -5.78 10.24
CA MET A 1 -12.77 -6.53 10.22
C MET A 1 -11.63 -5.52 10.08
N GLY A 2 -10.45 -5.75 10.67
CA GLY A 2 -9.31 -4.83 10.56
C GLY A 2 -8.40 -5.10 9.34
N GLN A 3 -7.62 -4.10 8.95
CA GLN A 3 -6.60 -4.14 7.90
C GLN A 3 -5.22 -3.88 8.52
N ILE A 4 -4.35 -4.90 8.51
CA ILE A 4 -2.97 -4.78 8.99
C ILE A 4 -2.09 -4.24 7.86
N TYR A 5 -1.32 -3.19 8.13
CA TYR A 5 -0.35 -2.70 7.18
C TYR A 5 0.96 -3.49 7.24
N GLU A 6 1.27 -4.20 6.15
CA GLU A 6 2.55 -4.93 5.96
C GLU A 6 3.37 -4.38 4.77
N GLY A 7 3.06 -3.18 4.30
CA GLY A 7 3.68 -2.57 3.14
C GLY A 7 5.07 -1.95 3.39
N PRO A 8 5.56 -1.12 2.45
CA PRO A 8 6.82 -0.40 2.59
C PRO A 8 6.96 0.32 3.93
N TYR A 9 8.14 0.19 4.54
CA TYR A 9 8.45 0.82 5.81
C TYR A 9 7.59 0.41 7.02
N ALA A 10 6.78 -0.66 6.94
CA ALA A 10 5.96 -1.14 8.06
C ALA A 10 6.79 -1.31 9.37
N HIS A 11 8.02 -1.84 9.25
CA HIS A 11 8.93 -1.99 10.40
C HIS A 11 9.43 -0.66 11.00
N ARG A 12 9.35 0.45 10.25
CA ARG A 12 9.83 1.78 10.69
C ARG A 12 8.69 2.63 11.25
N ILE A 13 7.53 2.61 10.59
CA ILE A 13 6.35 3.36 11.05
C ILE A 13 5.64 2.66 12.21
N GLY A 14 5.93 1.38 12.46
CA GLY A 14 5.39 0.59 13.56
C GLY A 14 4.13 -0.18 13.18
N TYR A 15 3.57 -0.90 14.15
CA TYR A 15 2.36 -1.68 13.95
C TYR A 15 1.15 -0.77 13.75
N HIS A 16 0.46 -0.94 12.62
CA HIS A 16 -0.78 -0.22 12.32
C HIS A 16 -1.82 -1.19 11.76
N GLU A 17 -2.83 -1.48 12.56
CA GLU A 17 -4.08 -2.10 12.12
C GLU A 17 -5.16 -1.02 12.06
N GLY A 18 -5.74 -0.80 10.87
CA GLY A 18 -6.87 0.08 10.64
C GLY A 18 -8.18 -0.67 10.73
N TYR A 19 -9.20 -0.09 11.35
CA TYR A 19 -10.51 -0.71 11.45
C TYR A 19 -11.63 0.33 11.53
N ALA A 20 -12.82 -0.10 11.10
CA ALA A 20 -14.04 0.68 11.24
C ALA A 20 -14.71 0.35 12.59
N ALA A 21 -14.38 1.10 13.63
CA ALA A 21 -14.96 0.92 14.96
C ALA A 21 -16.48 1.16 14.92
N GLN A 22 -17.28 0.25 15.48
CA GLN A 22 -18.73 0.45 15.63
C GLN A 22 -19.02 1.23 16.91
N ILE A 23 -19.76 2.34 16.79
CA ILE A 23 -20.10 3.22 17.90
C ILE A 23 -21.52 2.92 18.36
N LEU A 24 -21.69 2.63 19.65
CA LEU A 24 -22.97 2.36 20.28
C LEU A 24 -23.71 3.66 20.64
N ALA A 25 -24.99 3.55 21.04
CA ALA A 25 -25.86 4.68 21.35
C ALA A 25 -25.38 5.55 22.53
N ASP A 26 -24.57 4.99 23.42
CA ASP A 26 -23.92 5.68 24.52
C ASP A 26 -22.56 6.30 24.12
N ASN A 27 -22.24 6.33 22.82
CA ASN A 27 -20.98 6.75 22.23
C ASN A 27 -19.75 5.87 22.55
N THR A 28 -19.93 4.69 23.16
CA THR A 28 -18.79 3.77 23.36
C THR A 28 -18.47 3.03 22.08
N HIS A 29 -17.25 2.51 22.01
CA HIS A 29 -16.85 1.59 20.95
C HIS A 29 -17.35 0.19 21.32
N SER A 30 -17.86 -0.55 20.35
CA SER A 30 -18.16 -1.96 20.54
C SER A 30 -16.87 -2.75 20.70
N ASP A 31 -16.81 -3.64 21.69
CA ASP A 31 -15.66 -4.53 21.92
C ASP A 31 -15.58 -5.69 20.91
N HIS A 32 -16.65 -5.92 20.15
CA HIS A 32 -16.75 -6.96 19.14
C HIS A 32 -17.56 -6.49 17.94
N TRP A 33 -17.42 -7.19 16.82
CA TRP A 33 -18.21 -6.88 15.63
C TRP A 33 -19.68 -7.27 15.81
N LEU A 34 -20.56 -6.30 15.62
CA LEU A 34 -22.01 -6.45 15.60
C LEU A 34 -22.47 -6.57 14.15
N ALA A 35 -23.07 -7.72 13.80
CA ALA A 35 -23.61 -7.94 12.46
C ALA A 35 -24.94 -7.21 12.23
N ASP A 36 -25.67 -6.89 13.30
CA ASP A 36 -26.93 -6.15 13.23
C ASP A 36 -26.64 -4.63 13.16
N GLU A 37 -26.96 -4.02 12.01
CA GLU A 37 -26.79 -2.59 11.77
C GLU A 37 -27.66 -1.70 12.65
N THR A 38 -28.68 -2.27 13.31
CA THR A 38 -29.51 -1.54 14.28
C THR A 38 -28.91 -1.54 15.69
N ALA A 39 -27.86 -2.32 15.94
CA ALA A 39 -27.20 -2.42 17.24
C ALA A 39 -26.10 -1.35 17.47
N TYR A 40 -25.79 -0.53 16.46
CA TYR A 40 -24.80 0.55 16.55
C TYR A 40 -25.25 1.76 15.71
N GLU A 41 -24.77 2.96 16.05
CA GLU A 41 -25.18 4.20 15.39
C GLU A 41 -24.36 4.52 14.14
N CYS A 42 -23.05 4.25 14.20
CA CYS A 42 -22.13 4.65 13.15
C CYS A 42 -20.84 3.83 13.17
N HIS A 43 -20.10 3.89 12.06
CA HIS A 43 -18.70 3.50 12.01
C HIS A 43 -17.80 4.70 12.27
N GLN A 44 -16.64 4.49 12.88
CA GLN A 44 -15.58 5.48 13.01
C GLN A 44 -14.26 4.91 12.52
N ALA A 45 -13.53 5.67 11.71
CA ALA A 45 -12.17 5.28 11.32
C ALA A 45 -11.28 5.23 12.56
N ALA A 46 -10.57 4.13 12.76
CA ALA A 46 -9.71 3.92 13.92
C ALA A 46 -8.44 3.16 13.53
N CYS A 47 -7.42 3.32 14.36
CA CYS A 47 -6.19 2.52 14.30
C CYS A 47 -5.80 2.04 15.70
N ASP A 48 -5.16 0.88 15.78
CA ASP A 48 -4.65 0.30 17.03
C ASP A 48 -3.65 1.25 17.75
N CYS A 49 -2.91 2.05 16.99
CA CYS A 49 -2.01 3.06 17.54
C CYS A 49 -2.73 4.24 18.24
N GLY A 50 -4.05 4.19 18.39
CA GLY A 50 -4.88 5.20 19.05
C GLY A 50 -5.42 6.29 18.13
N TRP A 51 -5.05 6.32 16.84
CA TRP A 51 -5.59 7.31 15.91
C TRP A 51 -7.09 7.12 15.68
N ARG A 52 -7.82 8.22 15.54
CA ARG A 52 -9.28 8.25 15.31
C ARG A 52 -9.60 9.29 14.24
N GLY A 53 -10.44 8.91 13.29
CA GLY A 53 -10.95 9.76 12.22
C GLY A 53 -12.43 10.10 12.41
N ASN A 54 -13.08 10.39 11.28
CA ASN A 54 -14.48 10.78 11.22
C ASN A 54 -15.42 9.61 11.45
N ARG A 55 -16.68 9.97 11.76
CA ARG A 55 -17.80 9.04 11.86
C ARG A 55 -18.56 8.98 10.54
N TYR A 56 -19.01 7.79 10.17
CA TYR A 56 -19.76 7.47 8.97
C TYR A 56 -21.02 6.68 9.33
N PRO A 57 -22.11 6.76 8.55
CA PRO A 57 -23.34 6.04 8.84
C PRO A 57 -23.11 4.54 9.09
N ALA A 58 -24.00 3.89 9.84
CA ALA A 58 -23.98 2.44 9.97
C ALA A 58 -24.10 1.72 8.61
N GLY A 59 -23.60 0.50 8.55
CA GLY A 59 -23.68 -0.37 7.38
C GLY A 59 -22.45 -0.35 6.46
N PRO A 60 -22.43 -1.18 5.41
CA PRO A 60 -21.22 -1.51 4.66
C PRO A 60 -20.54 -0.31 4.01
N ARG A 61 -21.33 0.68 3.57
CA ARG A 61 -20.79 1.90 2.98
C ARG A 61 -20.04 2.74 4.00
N GLY A 62 -20.50 2.79 5.25
CA GLY A 62 -19.82 3.52 6.31
C GLY A 62 -18.54 2.83 6.74
N GLU A 63 -18.54 1.49 6.79
CA GLU A 63 -17.32 0.69 7.03
C GLU A 63 -16.26 1.00 5.96
N GLU A 64 -16.62 0.95 4.68
CA GLU A 64 -15.71 1.23 3.57
C GLU A 64 -15.14 2.67 3.64
N LEU A 65 -15.99 3.65 3.96
CA LEU A 65 -15.56 5.05 4.10
C LEU A 65 -14.59 5.25 5.27
N ALA A 66 -14.85 4.59 6.41
CA ALA A 66 -13.97 4.61 7.57
C ALA A 66 -12.60 4.00 7.24
N LEU A 67 -12.56 2.86 6.56
CA LEU A 67 -11.31 2.21 6.14
C LEU A 67 -10.54 3.06 5.12
N THR A 68 -11.25 3.62 4.13
CA THR A 68 -10.65 4.52 3.14
C THR A 68 -10.07 5.78 3.79
N GLU A 69 -10.76 6.34 4.80
CA GLU A 69 -10.24 7.47 5.55
C GLU A 69 -8.98 7.10 6.33
N TRP A 70 -8.98 5.96 7.03
CA TRP A 70 -7.79 5.48 7.74
C TRP A 70 -6.59 5.39 6.80
N GLU A 71 -6.75 4.78 5.62
CA GLU A 71 -5.68 4.67 4.64
C GLU A 71 -5.18 6.07 4.22
N ARG A 72 -6.10 6.94 3.82
CA ARG A 72 -5.76 8.25 3.22
C ARG A 72 -5.23 9.26 4.23
N ALA A 73 -5.82 9.31 5.43
CA ALA A 73 -5.60 10.38 6.40
C ALA A 73 -4.64 9.99 7.53
N HIS A 74 -4.42 8.69 7.75
CA HIS A 74 -3.51 8.20 8.78
C HIS A 74 -2.33 7.44 8.18
N LEU A 75 -2.58 6.34 7.47
CA LEU A 75 -1.53 5.44 7.02
C LEU A 75 -0.62 6.09 5.96
N ARG A 76 -1.19 6.63 4.88
CA ARG A 76 -0.41 7.17 3.76
C ARG A 76 0.51 8.33 4.17
N PRO A 77 0.07 9.29 5.01
CA PRO A 77 0.97 10.31 5.53
C PRO A 77 2.20 9.79 6.29
N LEU A 78 2.07 8.68 7.04
CA LEU A 78 3.19 8.06 7.75
C LEU A 78 4.19 7.44 6.77
N VAL A 79 3.68 6.72 5.78
CA VAL A 79 4.48 6.12 4.70
C VAL A 79 5.21 7.21 3.92
N ASP A 80 4.51 8.30 3.55
CA ASP A 80 5.08 9.41 2.80
C ASP A 80 6.13 10.18 3.62
N ALA A 81 5.91 10.34 4.93
CA ALA A 81 6.88 10.99 5.82
C ALA A 81 8.17 10.19 5.92
N GLU A 82 8.07 8.87 6.01
CA GLU A 82 9.23 7.99 6.01
C GLU A 82 9.90 7.99 4.62
N ALA A 83 9.13 7.87 3.53
CA ALA A 83 9.65 7.93 2.17
C ALA A 83 10.45 9.21 1.89
N ARG A 84 10.00 10.36 2.40
CA ARG A 84 10.73 11.65 2.28
C ARG A 84 12.10 11.68 2.94
N GLN A 85 12.39 10.76 3.87
CA GLN A 85 13.72 10.64 4.47
C GLN A 85 14.72 9.93 3.57
N HIS A 86 14.23 9.26 2.52
CA HIS A 86 15.05 8.52 1.57
C HIS A 86 15.16 9.29 0.27
N SER A 87 16.32 9.87 0.01
CA SER A 87 16.70 10.29 -1.33
C SER A 87 17.55 9.20 -1.97
N ILE A 88 17.14 8.71 -3.13
CA ILE A 88 17.93 7.77 -3.91
C ILE A 88 18.60 8.56 -5.03
N ARG A 89 19.92 8.41 -5.17
CA ARG A 89 20.64 9.02 -6.29
C ARG A 89 20.31 8.29 -7.59
N ALA A 90 20.12 9.03 -8.68
CA ALA A 90 19.83 8.44 -10.00
C ALA A 90 20.86 7.37 -10.43
N ASP A 91 22.15 7.56 -10.12
CA ASP A 91 23.20 6.58 -10.44
C ASP A 91 23.08 5.27 -9.65
N LEU A 92 22.43 5.27 -8.48
CA LEU A 92 22.13 4.03 -7.75
C LEU A 92 20.97 3.29 -8.42
N VAL A 93 19.95 4.00 -8.89
CA VAL A 93 18.82 3.40 -9.63
C VAL A 93 19.30 2.80 -10.94
N LEU A 94 20.13 3.52 -11.71
CA LEU A 94 20.72 3.01 -12.95
C LEU A 94 21.62 1.79 -12.72
N ARG A 95 22.39 1.77 -11.62
CA ARG A 95 23.18 0.58 -11.24
C ARG A 95 22.29 -0.62 -10.92
N PHE A 96 21.18 -0.41 -10.22
CA PHE A 96 20.21 -1.45 -9.95
C PHE A 96 19.54 -1.97 -11.24
N ALA A 97 19.08 -1.08 -12.11
CA ALA A 97 18.53 -1.41 -13.42
C ALA A 97 19.50 -2.24 -14.27
N ASN A 98 20.77 -1.82 -14.35
CA ASN A 98 21.82 -2.58 -15.03
C ASN A 98 22.07 -3.95 -14.41
N GLY A 99 22.00 -4.07 -13.08
CA GLY A 99 22.07 -5.35 -12.38
C GLY A 99 20.95 -6.31 -12.76
N LEU A 100 19.71 -5.80 -12.85
CA LEU A 100 18.56 -6.58 -13.32
C LEU A 100 18.72 -7.02 -14.78
N ARG A 101 19.15 -6.11 -15.66
CA ARG A 101 19.44 -6.43 -17.08
C ARG A 101 20.52 -7.51 -17.20
N GLY A 102 21.54 -7.48 -16.35
CA GLY A 102 22.60 -8.48 -16.31
C GLY A 102 22.13 -9.87 -15.85
N GLY A 103 20.99 -9.96 -15.16
CA GLY A 103 20.40 -11.22 -14.70
C GLY A 103 19.41 -11.86 -15.68
N LEU A 104 19.16 -11.22 -16.84
CA LEU A 104 18.21 -11.73 -17.82
C LEU A 104 18.69 -13.06 -18.41
N THR A 105 17.77 -14.01 -18.50
CA THR A 105 18.01 -15.33 -19.05
C THR A 105 17.18 -15.56 -20.31
N GLU A 106 17.82 -16.24 -21.24
CA GLU A 106 17.21 -16.66 -22.49
C GLU A 106 17.01 -18.18 -22.51
N GLU A 107 15.97 -18.60 -23.21
CA GLU A 107 15.69 -19.98 -23.56
C GLU A 107 15.58 -20.10 -25.08
N THR A 108 15.64 -21.33 -25.59
CA THR A 108 15.44 -21.59 -27.01
C THR A 108 13.98 -21.96 -27.24
N ASP A 109 13.31 -21.24 -28.15
CA ASP A 109 11.93 -21.54 -28.52
C ASP A 109 11.81 -22.76 -29.44
N GLU A 110 10.58 -23.15 -29.76
CA GLU A 110 10.27 -24.28 -30.64
C GLU A 110 10.82 -24.14 -32.07
N HIS A 111 11.22 -22.94 -32.48
CA HIS A 111 11.82 -22.64 -33.78
C HIS A 111 13.35 -22.52 -33.72
N GLY A 112 13.97 -22.84 -32.57
CA GLY A 112 15.41 -22.73 -32.38
C GLY A 112 15.92 -21.30 -32.13
N ARG A 113 15.03 -20.32 -31.90
CA ARG A 113 15.40 -18.93 -31.64
C ARG A 113 15.63 -18.71 -30.15
N ARG A 114 16.64 -17.90 -29.82
CA ARG A 114 16.85 -17.46 -28.44
C ARG A 114 15.82 -16.38 -28.10
N VAL A 115 15.05 -16.60 -27.04
CA VAL A 115 14.01 -15.70 -26.54
C VAL A 115 14.15 -15.54 -25.03
N LEU A 116 13.78 -14.38 -24.48
CA LEU A 116 13.76 -14.19 -23.03
C LEU A 116 12.72 -15.11 -22.39
N THR A 117 13.06 -15.69 -21.24
CA THR A 117 12.07 -16.39 -20.39
C THR A 117 10.95 -15.44 -19.99
N ALA A 118 9.76 -15.96 -19.66
CA ALA A 118 8.63 -15.14 -19.22
C ALA A 118 8.99 -14.24 -18.02
N HIS A 119 9.74 -14.79 -17.06
CA HIS A 119 10.27 -14.04 -15.92
C HIS A 119 11.22 -12.91 -16.36
N SER A 120 12.16 -13.20 -17.26
CA SER A 120 13.10 -12.18 -17.76
C SER A 120 12.40 -11.11 -18.59
N ARG A 121 11.33 -11.46 -19.31
CA ARG A 121 10.48 -10.48 -20.00
C ARG A 121 9.80 -9.53 -19.01
N GLY A 122 9.18 -10.05 -17.95
CA GLY A 122 8.58 -9.21 -16.91
C GLY A 122 9.61 -8.35 -16.16
N LEU A 123 10.82 -8.87 -15.93
CA LEU A 123 11.91 -8.07 -15.37
C LEU A 123 12.36 -6.96 -16.31
N LEU A 124 12.46 -7.23 -17.61
CA LEU A 124 12.81 -6.24 -18.62
C LEU A 124 11.78 -5.12 -18.66
N ASP A 125 10.48 -5.46 -18.72
CA ASP A 125 9.39 -4.47 -18.69
C ASP A 125 9.46 -3.57 -17.44
N ALA A 126 9.77 -4.15 -16.27
CA ALA A 126 9.91 -3.39 -15.03
C ALA A 126 11.13 -2.46 -15.05
N VAL A 127 12.25 -2.88 -15.65
CA VAL A 127 13.43 -2.04 -15.83
C VAL A 127 13.14 -0.88 -16.78
N GLU A 128 12.46 -1.14 -17.89
CA GLU A 128 12.09 -0.10 -18.86
C GLU A 128 11.19 0.95 -18.22
N HIS A 129 10.19 0.54 -17.43
CA HIS A 129 9.36 1.48 -16.67
C HIS A 129 10.16 2.31 -15.64
N LEU A 130 11.19 1.74 -15.02
CA LEU A 130 12.06 2.47 -14.09
C LEU A 130 12.91 3.50 -14.82
N GLU A 131 13.44 3.16 -16.00
CA GLU A 131 14.22 4.06 -16.83
C GLU A 131 13.34 5.22 -17.35
N ASP A 132 12.15 4.93 -17.87
CA ASP A 132 11.17 5.94 -18.28
C ASP A 132 10.78 6.88 -17.13
N PHE A 133 10.61 6.33 -15.92
CA PHE A 133 10.32 7.13 -14.73
C PHE A 133 11.48 8.06 -14.35
N LEU A 134 12.73 7.60 -14.47
CA LEU A 134 13.89 8.45 -14.21
C LEU A 134 13.98 9.60 -15.22
N ASP A 135 13.73 9.32 -16.50
CA ASP A 135 13.70 10.33 -17.56
C ASP A 135 12.59 11.36 -17.31
N TYR A 136 11.41 10.92 -16.88
CA TYR A 136 10.31 11.79 -16.49
C TYR A 136 10.71 12.72 -15.32
N VAL A 137 11.29 12.17 -14.25
CA VAL A 137 11.69 12.97 -13.06
C VAL A 137 12.87 13.91 -13.36
N ALA A 138 13.75 13.56 -14.31
CA ALA A 138 14.87 14.42 -14.70
C ALA A 138 14.46 15.57 -15.65
N GLY A 139 13.29 15.48 -16.27
CA GLY A 139 12.75 16.48 -17.19
C GLY A 139 11.96 17.63 -16.55
N ASP A 140 11.54 17.47 -15.29
CA ASP A 140 10.87 18.47 -14.44
C ASP A 140 11.86 19.26 -13.55
#